data_AF-A0A349PSY5-F1
#
_entry.id   AF-A0A349PSY5-F1
#
_cell.length_a   1.000
_cell.length_b   1.000
_cell.length_c   1.000
_cell.angle_alpha   90.00
_cell.angle_beta   90.00
_cell.angle_gamma   90.00
#
_symmetry.space_group_name_H-M   'P 1'
#
loop_
_entity.id
_entity.type
_entity.pdbx_description
1 polymer ?
#
loop_
_entity_poly.entity_id
_entity_poly.type
_entity_poly.pdbx_seq_one_letter_code
_entity_poly.pdbx_strand_id
1 'polypeptide(L)' 'PNTHDIDMEGLEMSMYDMRRLLSVDRDLWLQECEDAREYYEKIGKVPPELYEELDALEMRLNRGYKVKHE' A
#
# COMPACT_ATOMS: atom_id res chain seq x y z
N PRO A 1 7.38 -2.42 8.71
CA PRO A 1 8.18 -2.04 9.89
C PRO A 1 7.61 -0.73 10.46
N ASN A 2 7.53 -0.61 11.77
CA ASN A 2 7.38 0.67 12.43
C ASN A 2 8.71 1.42 12.41
N THR A 3 8.68 2.73 12.66
CA THR A 3 9.89 3.57 12.67
C THR A 3 10.93 3.11 13.69
N HIS A 4 10.52 2.40 14.75
CA HIS A 4 11.41 1.89 15.79
C HIS A 4 12.02 0.51 15.43
N ASP A 5 11.54 -0.13 14.35
CA ASP A 5 12.11 -1.40 13.87
C ASP A 5 13.35 -1.18 12.99
N ILE A 6 13.65 0.09 12.66
CA ILE A 6 14.76 0.48 11.80
C ILE A 6 15.78 1.24 12.65
N ASP A 7 17.01 0.75 12.67
CA ASP A 7 18.14 1.47 13.24
C ASP A 7 18.52 2.65 12.33
N MET A 8 18.60 3.85 12.92
CA MET A 8 18.92 5.09 12.24
C MET A 8 20.22 5.71 12.77
N GLU A 9 21.03 4.97 13.53
CA GLU A 9 22.34 5.44 13.99
C GLU A 9 23.21 5.85 12.78
N GLY A 10 23.73 7.08 12.79
CA GLY A 10 24.53 7.62 11.70
C GLY A 10 23.73 8.14 10.49
N LEU A 11 22.39 8.09 10.52
CA LEU A 11 21.54 8.66 9.48
C LEU A 11 21.05 10.07 9.87
N GLU A 12 21.42 11.09 9.11
CA GLU A 12 20.88 12.46 9.27
C GLU A 12 19.46 12.57 8.69
N MET A 13 18.49 11.96 9.36
CA MET A 13 17.08 12.00 8.99
C MET A 13 16.20 12.26 10.20
N SER A 14 15.13 13.03 10.02
CA SER A 14 14.17 13.25 11.07
C SER A 14 13.23 12.04 11.25
N MET A 15 12.78 11.81 12.48
CA MET A 15 11.71 10.84 12.75
C MET A 15 10.41 11.15 11.98
N TYR A 16 10.20 12.42 11.61
CA TYR A 16 9.06 12.82 10.81
C TYR A 16 9.16 12.28 9.37
N ASP A 17 10.33 12.41 8.75
CA ASP A 17 10.58 11.89 7.40
C ASP A 17 10.48 10.36 7.38
N MET A 18 11.06 9.69 8.38
CA MET A 18 10.95 8.23 8.50
C MET A 18 9.49 7.77 8.64
N ARG A 19 8.67 8.46 9.45
CA ARG A 19 7.23 8.16 9.56
C ARG A 19 6.51 8.35 8.22
N ARG A 20 6.86 9.39 7.47
CA ARG A 20 6.26 9.66 6.17
C ARG A 20 6.66 8.60 5.13
N LEU A 21 7.92 8.20 5.10
CA LEU A 21 8.41 7.13 4.20
C LEU A 21 7.74 5.78 4.47
N LEU A 22 7.48 5.45 5.74
CA LEU A 22 6.81 4.21 6.13
C LEU A 22 5.28 4.30 6.14
N SER A 23 4.72 5.46 5.80
CA SER A 23 3.27 5.63 5.77
C SER A 23 2.68 4.93 4.55
N VAL A 24 1.54 4.28 4.75
CA VAL A 24 0.75 3.66 3.68
C VAL A 24 -0.41 4.60 3.37
N ASP A 25 -0.33 5.29 2.23
CA ASP A 25 -1.41 6.15 1.75
C ASP A 25 -2.49 5.29 1.08
N ARG A 26 -3.65 5.17 1.74
CA ARG A 26 -4.72 4.30 1.26
C ARG A 26 -5.20 4.67 -0.15
N ASP A 27 -5.40 5.96 -0.41
CA ASP A 27 -6.04 6.40 -1.65
C ASP A 27 -5.07 6.21 -2.82
N LEU A 28 -3.78 6.47 -2.60
CA LEU A 28 -2.74 6.14 -3.56
C LEU A 28 -2.67 4.63 -3.82
N TRP A 29 -2.71 3.81 -2.78
CA TRP A 29 -2.65 2.35 -2.92
C TRP A 29 -3.89 1.75 -3.61
N LEU A 30 -5.07 2.35 -3.43
CA LEU A 30 -6.27 1.95 -4.16
C LEU A 30 -6.14 2.27 -5.66
N GLN A 31 -5.61 3.45 -6.00
CA GLN A 31 -5.33 3.80 -7.39
C GLN A 31 -4.30 2.85 -8.01
N GLU A 32 -3.24 2.49 -7.29
CA GLU A 32 -2.25 1.51 -7.77
C GLU A 32 -2.87 0.12 -7.99
N CYS A 33 -3.92 -0.26 -7.24
CA CYS A 33 -4.63 -1.52 -7.49
C CYS A 33 -5.38 -1.48 -8.83
N GLU A 34 -6.01 -0.34 -9.17
CA GLU A 34 -6.66 -0.13 -10.47
C GLU A 34 -5.63 -0.19 -11.61
N ASP A 35 -4.50 0.52 -11.47
CA ASP A 35 -3.42 0.53 -12.44
C ASP A 35 -2.80 -0.88 -12.64
N ALA A 36 -2.64 -1.65 -11.56
CA ALA A 36 -2.17 -3.02 -11.61
C ALA A 36 -3.15 -3.94 -12.35
N ARG A 37 -4.46 -3.75 -12.17
CA ARG A 37 -5.49 -4.50 -12.90
C ARG A 37 -5.44 -4.22 -14.39
N GLU A 38 -5.32 -2.95 -14.77
CA GLU A 38 -5.11 -2.57 -16.18
C GLU A 38 -3.82 -3.18 -16.75
N TYR A 39 -2.76 -3.21 -15.96
CA TYR A 39 -1.49 -3.81 -16.37
C TYR A 39 -1.64 -5.31 -16.62
N TYR A 40 -2.36 -6.04 -15.75
CA TYR A 40 -2.64 -7.47 -15.93
C TYR A 40 -3.40 -7.74 -17.22
N GLU A 41 -4.37 -6.90 -17.56
CA GLU A 41 -5.09 -6.97 -18.84
C GLU A 41 -4.17 -6.73 -20.05
N LYS A 42 -3.22 -5.79 -19.94
CA LYS A 42 -2.26 -5.46 -21.01
C LYS A 42 -1.25 -6.58 -21.28
N ILE A 43 -0.79 -7.30 -20.25
CA ILE A 43 0.22 -8.37 -20.40
C ILE A 43 -0.40 -9.74 -20.75
N GLY A 44 -1.72 -9.86 -20.69
CA GLY A 44 -2.45 -11.04 -21.16
C GLY A 44 -2.58 -12.13 -20.10
N LYS A 45 -1.91 -13.28 -20.26
CA LYS A 45 -2.17 -14.47 -19.44
C LYS A 45 -1.57 -14.34 -18.04
N VAL A 46 -2.37 -13.77 -17.13
CA VAL A 46 -2.07 -13.65 -15.70
C VAL A 46 -2.77 -14.78 -14.92
N PRO A 47 -2.08 -15.47 -13.99
CA PRO A 47 -2.71 -16.47 -13.12
C PRO A 47 -3.85 -15.87 -12.29
N PRO A 48 -5.00 -16.57 -12.12
CA PRO A 48 -6.13 -16.07 -11.35
C PRO A 48 -5.75 -15.72 -9.89
N GLU A 49 -4.76 -16.41 -9.32
CA GLU A 49 -4.27 -16.18 -7.96
C GLU A 49 -3.73 -14.75 -7.78
N LEU A 50 -3.19 -14.12 -8.83
CA LEU A 50 -2.72 -12.74 -8.76
C LEU A 50 -3.88 -11.73 -8.70
N TYR A 51 -5.00 -12.03 -9.35
CA TYR A 51 -6.22 -11.21 -9.22
C TYR A 51 -6.84 -11.38 -7.82
N GLU A 52 -6.82 -12.60 -7.27
CA GLU A 52 -7.30 -12.85 -5.90
C GLU A 52 -6.49 -12.10 -4.84
N GLU A 53 -5.16 -12.05 -4.98
CA GLU A 53 -4.29 -11.26 -4.09
C GLU A 53 -4.54 -9.74 -4.22
N LEU A 54 -4.83 -9.26 -5.43
CA LEU A 54 -5.18 -7.87 -5.69
C LEU A 54 -6.53 -7.51 -5.03
N ASP A 55 -7.55 -8.35 -5.21
CA ASP A 55 -8.86 -8.19 -4.57
C ASP A 55 -8.71 -8.23 -3.03
N ALA A 56 -7.89 -9.13 -2.51
CA ALA A 56 -7.61 -9.22 -1.07
C ALA A 56 -6.89 -7.97 -0.54
N LEU A 57 -6.00 -7.35 -1.33
CA LEU A 57 -5.36 -6.09 -1.01
C LEU A 57 -6.37 -4.95 -0.94
N GLU A 58 -7.21 -4.79 -1.97
CA GLU A 58 -8.29 -3.79 -2.00
C GLU A 58 -9.23 -3.95 -0.79
N MET A 59 -9.60 -5.19 -0.45
CA MET A 59 -10.41 -5.48 0.74
C MET A 59 -9.71 -5.06 2.05
N ARG A 60 -8.40 -5.30 2.19
CA ARG A 60 -7.64 -4.89 3.39
C ARG A 60 -7.56 -3.36 3.50
N LEU A 61 -7.33 -2.67 2.38
CA LEU A 61 -7.28 -1.20 2.32
C LEU A 61 -8.64 -0.58 2.70
N ASN A 62 -9.74 -1.17 2.23
CA ASN A 62 -11.09 -0.73 2.55
C ASN A 62 -11.54 -1.09 3.98
N ARG A 63 -11.16 -2.27 4.49
CA ARG A 63 -11.51 -2.69 5.87
C ARG A 63 -10.84 -1.84 6.94
N GLY A 64 -9.67 -1.27 6.65
CA GLY A 64 -9.00 -0.30 7.52
C GLY A 64 -9.71 1.06 7.61
N TYR A 65 -10.69 1.33 6.74
CA TYR A 65 -11.44 2.58 6.73
C TYR A 65 -12.56 2.57 7.77
N LYS A 66 -12.27 3.09 8.97
CA LYS A 66 -13.34 3.63 9.82
C LYS A 66 -13.84 4.90 9.13
N VAL A 67 -15.03 4.83 8.54
CA VAL A 67 -15.77 6.00 8.06
C VAL A 67 -15.75 7.03 9.18
N LYS A 68 -15.05 8.16 8.96
CA LYS A 68 -15.25 9.35 9.80
C LYS A 68 -16.65 9.85 9.47
N HIS A 69 -17.62 9.47 10.30
CA HIS A 69 -18.89 10.18 10.36
C HIS A 69 -18.59 11.55 10.96
N GLU A 70 -18.67 12.58 10.14
CA GLU A 70 -18.93 13.96 10.56
C GLU A 70 -20.31 14.35 10.01
#